data_AF-A0A7S3TNA2-F1
#
_entry.id   AF-A0A7S3TNA2-F1
#
_cell.length_a   1.000
_cell.length_b   1.000
_cell.length_c   1.000
_cell.angle_alpha   90.00
_cell.angle_beta   90.00
_cell.angle_gamma   90.00
#
_symmetry.space_group_name_H-M   'P 1'
#
loop_
_entity.id
_entity.type
_entity.pdbx_description
1 polymer ?
#
loop_
_entity_poly.entity_id
_entity_poly.type
_entity_poly.pdbx_seq_one_letter_code
_entity_poly.pdbx_strand_id
1 'polypeptide(L)'
;EVAKVSTEKYINSGWQVRKRAGQLLPEIRPNVVDVQRRSELLAGGAAQSSELAPRSPVPTVVSLLQRDDNILAQTDADLTLDFQGYLAANRALVDGMREEANGEIVFRSNDALSTLVVGFTRQKLQALAISARSLARYVNDLETELEAADEAVVEMRRQQQESAKRQAKSERHARSLEVTASELELKLAEAAERLAASEAAAAQQEHRAEAAAEELMRMQSELEAKAAARALESNASETRSNDMDTELVAKERRRIVELEERLMASEAAARASEVARNRLLRQQEKVKAQVQAAEDRYRSEGLRVTELEQKVEEAEAAAARIAQALATKLDASEIAAREMGAMLNQVPAPRLSSPQGANETSDAQSDAVGFEEGAETTGDALSAYKELKDALFASGADPGSDDFVDADGNGGPVQRAITLRALTRMKKADLVQECLERGLLSENEKPGSVAELRARLRVERKRDSLVADLEERGFPENVARASLEKCGWNVDDALQKLIGRQ
;
A
#
# COMPACT_ATOMS: atom_id res chain seq x y z
N GLU A 1 38.95 26.49 -25.22
CA GLU A 1 39.53 26.01 -23.93
C GLU A 1 38.96 26.69 -22.70
N VAL A 2 38.58 27.98 -22.74
CA VAL A 2 38.01 28.71 -21.58
C VAL A 2 36.73 28.10 -20.99
N ALA A 3 35.90 27.41 -21.79
CA ALA A 3 34.67 26.77 -21.32
C ALA A 3 34.87 25.44 -20.57
N LYS A 4 36.03 24.76 -20.73
CA LYS A 4 36.33 23.52 -19.99
C LYS A 4 36.87 23.81 -18.59
N VAL A 5 37.63 24.89 -18.44
CA VAL A 5 38.21 25.33 -17.17
C VAL A 5 37.14 25.83 -16.19
N SER A 6 36.05 26.43 -16.68
CA SER A 6 34.94 26.89 -15.83
C SER A 6 34.05 25.74 -15.33
N THR A 7 33.83 24.70 -16.13
CA THR A 7 33.07 23.52 -15.70
C THR A 7 33.81 22.68 -14.66
N GLU A 8 35.14 22.55 -14.76
CA GLU A 8 35.95 21.83 -13.76
C GLU A 8 36.03 22.58 -12.42
N LYS A 9 36.09 23.92 -12.43
CA LYS A 9 35.99 24.73 -11.21
C LYS A 9 34.62 24.64 -10.54
N TYR A 10 33.55 24.43 -11.31
CA TYR A 10 32.19 24.30 -10.78
C TYR A 10 31.93 22.89 -10.20
N ILE A 11 32.53 21.85 -10.78
CA ILE A 11 32.45 20.49 -10.23
C ILE A 11 33.21 20.39 -8.90
N ASN A 12 34.31 21.14 -8.74
CA ASN A 12 35.13 21.16 -7.52
C ASN A 12 34.65 22.11 -6.42
N SER A 13 33.57 22.88 -6.63
CA SER A 13 33.03 23.78 -5.59
C SER A 13 31.99 23.11 -4.68
N GLY A 14 31.60 21.86 -4.95
CA GLY A 14 30.58 21.13 -4.19
C GLY A 14 29.12 21.53 -4.52
N TRP A 15 28.94 22.48 -5.44
CA TRP A 15 27.63 22.95 -5.89
C TRP A 15 27.23 22.27 -7.20
N GLN A 16 26.23 21.39 -7.15
CA GLN A 16 25.59 20.86 -8.36
C GLN A 16 24.11 21.24 -8.37
N VAL A 17 23.60 21.64 -9.54
CA VAL A 17 22.18 21.93 -9.75
C VAL A 17 21.59 20.78 -10.55
N ARG A 18 20.64 20.04 -9.96
CA ARG A 18 19.91 18.99 -10.67
C ARG A 18 18.51 19.45 -11.00
N LYS A 19 18.06 19.10 -12.20
CA LYS A 19 16.70 19.36 -12.67
C LYS A 19 15.82 18.17 -12.27
N ARG A 20 14.94 18.34 -11.29
CA ARG A 20 13.90 17.35 -10.94
C ARG A 20 12.53 17.97 -11.22
N ALA A 21 11.68 17.26 -11.96
CA ALA A 21 10.30 17.67 -12.27
C ALA A 21 10.15 19.11 -12.83
N GLY A 22 11.12 19.58 -13.62
CA GLY A 22 11.06 20.91 -14.24
C GLY A 22 11.61 22.06 -13.40
N GLN A 23 11.92 21.85 -12.11
CA GLN A 23 12.56 22.85 -11.24
C GLN A 23 14.05 22.54 -11.04
N LEU A 24 14.87 23.59 -11.03
CA LEU A 24 16.30 23.55 -10.72
C LEU A 24 16.48 23.81 -9.23
N LEU A 25 16.93 22.80 -8.50
CA LEU A 25 17.24 22.91 -7.07
C LEU A 25 18.76 22.77 -6.86
N PRO A 26 19.39 23.67 -6.09
CA PRO A 26 20.79 23.52 -5.70
C PRO A 26 20.90 22.45 -4.60
N GLU A 27 21.70 21.41 -4.84
CA GLU A 27 22.00 20.35 -3.87
C GLU A 27 23.51 20.41 -3.56
N ILE A 28 23.88 20.55 -2.28
CA ILE A 28 25.28 20.52 -1.83
C ILE A 28 25.63 19.06 -1.59
N ARG A 29 26.57 18.51 -2.37
CA ARG A 29 27.14 17.19 -2.10
C ARG A 29 28.55 17.33 -1.53
N PRO A 30 28.93 16.50 -0.54
CA PRO A 30 30.31 16.44 -0.09
C PRO A 30 31.22 16.06 -1.27
N ASN A 31 32.31 16.81 -1.41
CA ASN A 31 33.24 16.70 -2.53
C ASN A 31 33.80 15.28 -2.62
N VAL A 32 33.70 14.64 -3.78
CA VAL A 32 34.06 13.22 -3.97
C VAL A 32 35.53 12.96 -3.63
N VAL A 33 36.39 13.97 -3.87
CA VAL A 33 37.81 13.94 -3.52
C VAL A 33 38.04 13.95 -2.00
N ASP A 34 37.20 14.68 -1.24
CA ASP A 34 37.29 14.74 0.22
C ASP A 34 36.74 13.47 0.88
N VAL A 35 35.71 12.86 0.28
CA VAL A 35 35.17 11.55 0.71
C VAL A 35 36.18 10.43 0.48
N GLN A 36 36.85 10.42 -0.68
CA GLN A 36 37.92 9.45 -0.96
C GLN A 36 39.12 9.63 -0.02
N ARG A 37 39.60 10.87 0.20
CA ARG A 37 40.68 11.13 1.18
C ARG A 37 40.32 10.72 2.61
N ARG A 38 39.08 10.96 3.06
CA ARG A 38 38.62 10.50 4.38
C ARG A 38 38.57 8.97 4.47
N SER A 39 38.12 8.30 3.40
CA SER A 39 38.09 6.84 3.38
C SER A 39 39.49 6.21 3.37
N GLU A 40 40.47 6.84 2.70
CA GLU A 40 41.87 6.40 2.71
C GLU A 40 42.54 6.60 4.06
N LEU A 41 42.24 7.71 4.76
CA LEU A 41 42.72 7.96 6.14
C LEU A 41 42.15 6.96 7.15
N LEU A 42 40.89 6.56 7.00
CA LEU A 42 40.24 5.56 7.87
C LEU A 42 40.75 4.13 7.58
N ALA A 43 41.01 3.80 6.32
CA ALA A 43 41.57 2.50 5.94
C ALA A 43 43.05 2.34 6.34
N GLY A 44 43.82 3.43 6.35
CA GLY A 44 45.24 3.42 6.76
C GLY A 44 45.46 3.29 8.28
N GLY A 45 44.53 3.73 9.11
CA GLY A 45 44.65 3.69 10.57
C GLY A 45 44.28 2.35 11.22
N ALA A 46 43.49 1.51 10.55
CA ALA A 46 42.98 0.26 11.12
C ALA A 46 43.98 -0.91 11.08
N ALA A 47 45.09 -0.79 10.34
CA ALA A 47 46.03 -1.88 10.10
C ALA A 47 47.21 -1.98 11.09
N GLN A 48 47.34 -1.07 12.08
CA GLN A 48 48.52 -1.02 12.96
C GLN A 48 48.24 -1.29 14.45
N SER A 49 47.07 -1.77 14.86
CA SER A 49 46.74 -1.90 16.29
C SER A 49 46.08 -3.22 16.71
N SER A 50 46.33 -4.31 15.97
CA SER A 50 45.78 -5.62 16.31
C SER A 50 46.84 -6.72 16.32
N GLU A 51 47.82 -6.62 17.22
CA GLU A 51 48.59 -7.81 17.59
C GLU A 51 49.16 -7.70 19.01
N LEU A 52 48.96 -8.77 19.78
CA LEU A 52 49.40 -9.07 21.16
C LEU A 52 48.63 -8.45 22.34
N ALA A 53 47.67 -9.23 22.86
CA ALA A 53 47.43 -9.34 24.31
C ALA A 53 47.12 -10.80 24.70
N PRO A 54 47.78 -11.37 25.72
CA PRO A 54 47.58 -12.76 26.12
C PRO A 54 46.29 -12.95 26.93
N ARG A 55 45.65 -14.10 26.71
CA ARG A 55 44.47 -14.57 27.45
C ARG A 55 44.89 -15.04 28.84
N SER A 56 44.38 -14.37 29.88
CA SER A 56 44.36 -14.85 31.26
C SER A 56 42.90 -15.10 31.68
N PRO A 57 42.59 -16.16 32.46
CA PRO A 57 41.23 -16.48 32.84
C PRO A 57 40.73 -15.50 33.91
N VAL A 58 39.65 -14.76 33.60
CA VAL A 58 38.97 -13.89 34.56
C VAL A 58 37.85 -14.69 35.23
N PRO A 59 37.75 -14.70 36.58
CA PRO A 59 36.63 -15.33 37.27
C PRO A 59 35.34 -14.54 37.02
N THR A 60 34.25 -15.28 36.88
CA THR A 60 32.88 -14.80 36.72
C THR A 60 32.48 -13.87 37.87
N VAL A 61 32.53 -12.55 37.66
CA VAL A 61 31.86 -11.55 38.51
C VAL A 61 30.63 -11.04 37.75
N VAL A 62 29.59 -11.87 37.77
CA VAL A 62 28.25 -11.51 37.27
C VAL A 62 27.44 -11.11 38.50
N SER A 63 27.38 -9.81 38.83
CA SER A 63 26.26 -9.28 39.66
C SER A 63 26.17 -7.75 39.84
N LEU A 64 27.01 -6.93 39.20
CA LEU A 64 26.99 -5.46 39.42
C LEU A 64 26.73 -4.61 38.16
N LEU A 65 26.38 -5.21 37.02
CA LEU A 65 26.18 -4.51 35.74
C LEU A 65 24.70 -4.25 35.38
N GLN A 66 23.77 -4.34 36.34
CA GLN A 66 22.33 -4.28 36.06
C GLN A 66 21.65 -2.94 36.37
N ARG A 67 22.38 -1.90 36.77
CA ARG A 67 21.82 -0.56 36.90
C ARG A 67 22.85 0.44 36.37
N ASP A 68 22.49 1.13 35.30
CA ASP A 68 22.53 2.60 35.21
C ASP A 68 22.35 3.02 33.75
N ASP A 69 21.15 3.52 33.44
CA ASP A 69 20.83 4.12 32.13
C ASP A 69 21.47 5.52 31.96
N ASN A 70 22.36 5.93 32.88
CA ASN A 70 22.89 7.30 32.94
C ASN A 70 24.43 7.38 33.05
N ILE A 71 25.15 6.42 32.46
CA ILE A 71 26.63 6.39 32.46
C ILE A 71 27.24 7.65 31.82
N LEU A 72 26.52 8.33 30.92
CA LEU A 72 27.00 9.53 30.23
C LEU A 72 26.93 10.82 31.06
N ALA A 73 26.20 10.81 32.18
CA ALA A 73 26.00 11.97 33.06
C ALA A 73 26.43 11.68 34.51
N GLN A 74 27.40 10.77 34.72
CA GLN A 74 27.90 10.47 36.06
C GLN A 74 28.58 11.69 36.68
N THR A 75 28.15 12.05 37.88
CA THR A 75 28.78 13.09 38.68
C THR A 75 30.01 12.53 39.41
N ASP A 76 30.90 13.41 39.88
CA ASP A 76 32.06 12.99 40.69
C ASP A 76 31.62 12.23 41.97
N ALA A 77 30.44 12.52 42.51
CA ALA A 77 29.87 11.82 43.65
C ALA A 77 29.51 10.36 43.30
N ASP A 78 28.95 10.12 42.11
CA ASP A 78 28.61 8.77 41.63
C ASP A 78 29.86 7.93 41.38
N LEU A 79 30.89 8.54 40.78
CA LEU A 79 32.20 7.92 40.59
C LEU A 79 32.84 7.52 41.92
N THR A 80 32.64 8.32 42.96
CA THR A 80 33.17 8.04 44.31
C THR A 80 32.45 6.86 44.95
N LEU A 81 31.11 6.83 44.87
CA LEU A 81 30.29 5.70 45.35
C LEU A 81 30.59 4.41 44.59
N ASP A 82 30.73 4.50 43.27
CA ASP A 82 31.12 3.40 42.40
C ASP A 82 32.49 2.82 42.77
N PHE A 83 33.45 3.70 43.05
CA PHE A 83 34.80 3.28 43.45
C PHE A 83 34.77 2.62 44.83
N GLN A 84 33.99 3.15 45.78
CA GLN A 84 33.77 2.52 47.09
C GLN A 84 33.13 1.13 46.96
N GLY A 85 32.12 0.98 46.10
CA GLY A 85 31.50 -0.30 45.80
C GLY A 85 32.47 -1.29 45.14
N TYR A 86 33.31 -0.80 44.22
CA TYR A 86 34.36 -1.59 43.59
C TYR A 86 35.43 -2.06 44.59
N LEU A 87 35.82 -1.19 45.53
CA LEU A 87 36.73 -1.53 46.63
C LEU A 87 36.14 -2.62 47.54
N ALA A 88 34.86 -2.49 47.90
CA ALA A 88 34.16 -3.49 48.71
C ALA A 88 34.07 -4.86 48.02
N ALA A 89 33.79 -4.87 46.71
CA ALA A 89 33.67 -6.11 45.92
C ALA A 89 35.03 -6.80 45.68
N ASN A 90 36.12 -6.04 45.59
CA ASN A 90 37.47 -6.58 45.33
C ASN A 90 38.33 -6.71 46.59
N ARG A 91 37.73 -6.52 47.77
CA ARG A 91 38.41 -6.57 49.07
C ARG A 91 39.14 -7.89 49.34
N ALA A 92 38.65 -8.99 48.78
CA ALA A 92 39.26 -10.31 48.88
C ALA A 92 40.40 -10.57 47.86
N LEU A 93 40.45 -9.77 46.79
CA LEU A 93 41.35 -9.96 45.64
C LEU A 93 42.63 -9.13 45.76
N VAL A 94 42.60 -8.07 46.57
CA VAL A 94 43.72 -7.14 46.71
C VAL A 94 44.51 -7.50 47.96
N ASP A 95 45.52 -8.34 47.76
CA ASP A 95 46.44 -8.74 48.81
C ASP A 95 47.28 -7.52 49.26
N GLY A 96 46.93 -6.95 50.42
CA GLY A 96 47.59 -5.76 50.95
C GLY A 96 46.73 -4.53 51.15
N MET A 97 45.40 -4.64 51.06
CA MET A 97 44.49 -3.64 51.59
C MET A 97 44.18 -3.96 53.06
N ARG A 98 44.38 -2.99 53.97
CA ARG A 98 43.93 -3.07 55.36
C ARG A 98 43.07 -1.86 55.68
N GLU A 99 41.96 -2.11 56.37
CA GLU A 99 41.14 -1.05 56.95
C GLU A 99 41.62 -0.85 58.40
N GLU A 100 42.05 0.36 58.72
CA GLU A 100 42.44 0.74 60.07
C GLU A 100 41.19 1.04 60.93
N ALA A 101 41.36 1.06 62.26
CA ALA A 101 40.25 1.18 63.21
C ALA A 101 39.47 2.52 63.10
N ASN A 102 40.03 3.49 62.39
CA ASN A 102 39.43 4.79 62.04
C ASN A 102 38.63 4.75 60.71
N GLY A 103 38.58 3.60 60.03
CA GLY A 103 37.95 3.45 58.71
C GLY A 103 38.85 3.90 57.53
N GLU A 104 40.11 4.24 57.77
CA GLU A 104 41.05 4.57 56.71
C GLU A 104 41.53 3.30 56.00
N ILE A 105 41.54 3.36 54.66
CA ILE A 105 42.03 2.26 53.83
C ILE A 105 43.51 2.50 53.55
N VAL A 106 44.36 1.64 54.09
CA VAL A 106 45.81 1.69 53.88
C VAL A 106 46.25 0.56 52.95
N PHE A 107 47.00 0.92 51.91
CA PHE A 107 47.57 -0.01 50.93
C PHE A 107 49.02 -0.33 51.31
N ARG A 108 49.40 -1.62 51.24
CA ARG A 108 50.79 -2.07 51.51
C ARG A 108 51.83 -1.46 50.55
N SER A 109 51.43 -1.09 49.34
CA SER A 109 52.30 -0.46 48.35
C SER A 109 51.52 0.44 47.39
N ASN A 110 52.22 1.40 46.77
CA ASN A 110 51.66 2.22 45.69
C ASN A 110 51.26 1.36 44.48
N ASP A 111 51.93 0.23 44.25
CA ASP A 111 51.61 -0.70 43.16
C ASP A 111 50.26 -1.41 43.38
N ALA A 112 49.90 -1.69 44.64
CA ALA A 112 48.60 -2.28 44.96
C ALA A 112 47.45 -1.30 44.68
N LEU A 113 47.64 -0.01 45.05
CA LEU A 113 46.68 1.04 44.75
C LEU A 113 46.54 1.29 43.24
N SER A 114 47.66 1.40 42.52
CA SER A 114 47.65 1.66 41.07
C SER A 114 46.96 0.52 40.30
N THR A 115 47.21 -0.73 40.68
CA THR A 115 46.56 -1.90 40.07
C THR A 115 45.04 -1.86 40.24
N LEU A 116 44.57 -1.42 41.42
CA LEU A 116 43.15 -1.33 41.74
C LEU A 116 42.47 -0.20 40.96
N VAL A 117 43.09 0.97 40.91
CA VAL A 117 42.60 2.11 40.11
C VAL A 117 42.57 1.76 38.62
N VAL A 118 43.59 1.08 38.09
CA VAL A 118 43.61 0.59 36.70
C VAL A 118 42.49 -0.44 36.47
N GLY A 119 42.25 -1.34 37.42
CA GLY A 119 41.13 -2.30 37.36
C GLY A 119 39.77 -1.61 37.29
N PHE A 120 39.53 -0.64 38.18
CA PHE A 120 38.29 0.14 38.22
C PHE A 120 38.07 0.95 36.94
N THR A 121 39.08 1.72 36.53
CA THR A 121 39.02 2.53 35.30
C THR A 121 38.78 1.66 34.06
N ARG A 122 39.42 0.49 33.98
CA ARG A 122 39.17 -0.48 32.91
C ARG A 122 37.72 -0.99 32.91
N GLN A 123 37.16 -1.30 34.08
CA GLN A 123 35.77 -1.74 34.19
C GLN A 123 34.80 -0.62 33.76
N LYS A 124 35.05 0.62 34.17
CA LYS A 124 34.23 1.79 33.77
C LYS A 124 34.34 2.09 32.28
N LEU A 125 35.56 2.04 31.71
CA LEU A 125 35.75 2.16 30.27
C LEU A 125 35.03 1.05 29.49
N GLN A 126 35.01 -0.18 30.02
CA GLN A 126 34.28 -1.28 29.39
C GLN A 126 32.76 -1.07 29.45
N ALA A 127 32.23 -0.58 30.58
CA ALA A 127 30.81 -0.24 30.70
C ALA A 127 30.42 0.90 29.74
N LEU A 128 31.22 1.97 29.67
CA LEU A 128 31.07 3.06 28.70
C LEU A 128 31.14 2.59 27.25
N ALA A 129 32.04 1.66 26.93
CA ALA A 129 32.14 1.11 25.59
C ALA A 129 30.91 0.27 25.21
N ILE A 130 30.29 -0.43 26.18
CA ILE A 130 29.06 -1.19 25.96
C ILE A 130 27.88 -0.23 25.75
N SER A 131 27.74 0.82 26.58
CA SER A 131 26.65 1.80 26.43
C SER A 131 26.79 2.62 25.14
N ALA A 132 28.01 2.99 24.75
CA ALA A 132 28.26 3.64 23.46
C ALA A 132 27.86 2.73 22.28
N ARG A 133 28.12 1.41 22.38
CA ARG A 133 27.70 0.45 21.35
C ARG A 133 26.19 0.25 21.31
N SER A 134 25.49 0.25 22.45
CA SER A 134 24.03 0.16 22.46
C SER A 134 23.39 1.42 21.89
N LEU A 135 23.91 2.61 22.22
CA LEU A 135 23.47 3.87 21.61
C LEU A 135 23.72 3.91 20.11
N ALA A 136 24.88 3.45 19.64
CA ALA A 136 25.15 3.36 18.21
C ALA A 136 24.16 2.43 17.48
N ARG A 137 23.75 1.32 18.11
CA ARG A 137 22.70 0.44 17.57
C ARG A 137 21.35 1.13 17.53
N TYR A 138 20.97 1.82 18.60
CA TYR A 138 19.71 2.56 18.65
C TYR A 138 19.64 3.65 17.58
N VAL A 139 20.72 4.41 17.37
CA VAL A 139 20.81 5.39 16.27
C VAL A 139 20.66 4.71 14.91
N ASN A 140 21.33 3.58 14.70
CA ASN A 140 21.19 2.82 13.46
C ASN A 140 19.77 2.28 13.26
N ASP A 141 19.10 1.83 14.32
CA ASP A 141 17.70 1.39 14.25
C ASP A 141 16.78 2.58 13.88
N LEU A 142 16.96 3.76 14.48
CA LEU A 142 16.24 4.97 14.12
C LEU A 142 16.48 5.41 12.67
N GLU A 143 17.72 5.33 12.17
CA GLU A 143 18.04 5.61 10.77
C GLU A 143 17.29 4.64 9.84
N THR A 144 17.23 3.35 10.18
CA THR A 144 16.47 2.38 9.37
C THR A 144 14.95 2.59 9.43
N GLU A 145 14.41 3.04 10.57
CA GLU A 145 12.99 3.38 10.69
C GLU A 145 12.65 4.65 9.89
N LEU A 146 13.54 5.65 9.87
CA LEU A 146 13.40 6.84 9.04
C LEU A 146 13.47 6.50 7.54
N GLU A 147 14.40 5.66 7.11
CA GLU A 147 14.47 5.18 5.73
C GLU A 147 13.19 4.45 5.31
N ALA A 148 12.64 3.59 6.19
CA ALA A 148 11.39 2.89 5.93
C ALA A 148 10.18 3.84 5.85
N ALA A 149 10.15 4.88 6.71
CA ALA A 149 9.11 5.90 6.66
C ALA A 149 9.19 6.72 5.36
N ASP A 150 10.39 7.09 4.90
CA ASP A 150 10.60 7.78 3.63
C ASP A 150 10.17 6.92 2.44
N GLU A 151 10.50 5.63 2.43
CA GLU A 151 10.02 4.68 1.41
C GLU A 151 8.49 4.61 1.37
N ALA A 152 7.84 4.53 2.55
CA ALA A 152 6.38 4.51 2.65
C ALA A 152 5.73 5.80 2.11
N VAL A 153 6.32 6.97 2.37
CA VAL A 153 5.84 8.25 1.83
C VAL A 153 5.99 8.30 0.30
N VAL A 154 7.10 7.79 -0.24
CA VAL A 154 7.31 7.69 -1.69
C VAL A 154 6.28 6.76 -2.33
N GLU A 155 5.99 5.62 -1.70
CA GLU A 155 4.99 4.66 -2.16
C GLU A 155 3.57 5.25 -2.11
N MET A 156 3.19 5.92 -1.02
CA MET A 156 1.92 6.64 -0.92
C MET A 156 1.76 7.71 -2.00
N ARG A 157 2.81 8.50 -2.27
CA ARG A 157 2.79 9.49 -3.37
C ARG A 157 2.65 8.83 -4.73
N ARG A 158 3.29 7.68 -4.94
CA ARG A 158 3.15 6.91 -6.18
C ARG A 158 1.72 6.39 -6.33
N GLN A 159 1.13 5.83 -5.28
CA GLN A 159 -0.26 5.36 -5.28
C GLN A 159 -1.24 6.51 -5.57
N GLN A 160 -1.05 7.68 -4.95
CA GLN A 160 -1.84 8.89 -5.25
C GLN A 160 -1.71 9.35 -6.71
N GLN A 161 -0.50 9.29 -7.30
CA GLN A 161 -0.33 9.61 -8.71
C GLN A 161 -0.99 8.58 -9.64
N GLU A 162 -0.94 7.30 -9.27
CA GLU A 162 -1.60 6.24 -10.03
C GLU A 162 -3.12 6.33 -9.93
N SER A 163 -3.68 6.62 -8.76
CA SER A 163 -5.12 6.86 -8.59
C SER A 163 -5.59 8.09 -9.36
N ALA A 164 -4.87 9.21 -9.28
CA ALA A 164 -5.16 10.42 -10.07
C ALA A 164 -5.11 10.15 -11.58
N LYS A 165 -4.14 9.35 -12.06
CA LYS A 165 -4.10 8.92 -13.47
C LYS A 165 -5.27 8.03 -13.85
N ARG A 166 -5.70 7.12 -12.96
CA ARG A 166 -6.88 6.25 -13.19
C ARG A 166 -8.15 7.08 -13.25
N GLN A 167 -8.32 8.04 -12.34
CA GLN A 167 -9.44 8.98 -12.34
C GLN A 167 -9.46 9.85 -13.60
N ALA A 168 -8.32 10.42 -14.01
CA ALA A 168 -8.24 11.19 -15.25
C ALA A 168 -8.57 10.33 -16.50
N LYS A 169 -8.26 9.02 -16.47
CA LYS A 169 -8.65 8.09 -17.55
C LYS A 169 -10.14 7.78 -17.52
N SER A 170 -10.74 7.52 -16.36
CA SER A 170 -12.18 7.28 -16.24
C SER A 170 -13.00 8.52 -16.61
N GLU A 171 -12.57 9.72 -16.22
CA GLU A 171 -13.18 10.99 -16.64
C GLU A 171 -13.14 11.20 -18.15
N ARG A 172 -11.99 10.90 -18.80
CA ARG A 172 -11.90 10.95 -20.27
C ARG A 172 -12.83 9.94 -20.92
N HIS A 173 -12.95 8.75 -20.35
CA HIS A 173 -13.86 7.73 -20.88
C HIS A 173 -15.32 8.15 -20.71
N ALA A 174 -15.69 8.72 -19.55
CA ALA A 174 -17.02 9.26 -19.29
C ALA A 174 -17.38 10.38 -20.29
N ARG A 175 -16.48 11.33 -20.53
CA ARG A 175 -16.68 12.39 -21.55
C ARG A 175 -16.83 11.81 -22.95
N SER A 176 -16.05 10.78 -23.29
CA SER A 176 -16.20 10.09 -24.57
C SER A 176 -17.57 9.42 -24.69
N LEU A 177 -18.06 8.80 -23.61
CA LEU A 177 -19.38 8.17 -23.58
C LEU A 177 -20.49 9.21 -23.71
N GLU A 178 -20.37 10.36 -23.04
CA GLU A 178 -21.32 11.48 -23.14
C GLU A 178 -21.42 12.02 -24.57
N VAL A 179 -20.28 12.21 -25.25
CA VAL A 179 -20.26 12.58 -26.67
C VAL A 179 -20.96 11.51 -27.51
N THR A 180 -20.64 10.22 -27.32
CA THR A 180 -21.29 9.15 -28.09
C THR A 180 -22.79 9.05 -27.79
N ALA A 181 -23.22 9.33 -26.56
CA ALA A 181 -24.62 9.35 -26.17
C ALA A 181 -25.35 10.50 -26.91
N SER A 182 -24.77 11.71 -26.91
CA SER A 182 -25.34 12.84 -27.64
C SER A 182 -25.43 12.59 -29.16
N GLU A 183 -24.43 11.92 -29.75
CA GLU A 183 -24.47 11.52 -31.16
C GLU A 183 -25.58 10.50 -31.44
N LEU A 184 -25.80 9.56 -30.51
CA LEU A 184 -26.86 8.56 -30.63
C LEU A 184 -28.25 9.18 -30.43
N GLU A 185 -28.40 10.13 -29.51
CA GLU A 185 -29.63 10.89 -29.33
C GLU A 185 -29.97 11.68 -30.60
N LEU A 186 -28.99 12.34 -31.22
CA LEU A 186 -29.18 13.04 -32.49
C LEU A 186 -29.57 12.07 -33.61
N LYS A 187 -28.91 10.92 -33.72
CA LYS A 187 -29.28 9.86 -34.68
C LYS A 187 -30.69 9.30 -34.43
N LEU A 188 -31.10 9.19 -33.17
CA LEU A 188 -32.46 8.77 -32.80
C LEU A 188 -33.49 9.84 -33.17
N ALA A 189 -33.18 11.12 -32.98
CA ALA A 189 -34.04 12.22 -33.41
C ALA A 189 -34.19 12.25 -34.94
N GLU A 190 -33.10 12.12 -35.70
CA GLU A 190 -33.14 12.01 -37.17
C GLU A 190 -33.94 10.78 -37.63
N ALA A 191 -33.77 9.64 -36.95
CA ALA A 191 -34.53 8.44 -37.27
C ALA A 191 -36.02 8.58 -36.96
N ALA A 192 -36.37 9.26 -35.86
CA ALA A 192 -37.75 9.57 -35.49
C ALA A 192 -38.39 10.52 -36.51
N GLU A 193 -37.65 11.52 -37.00
CA GLU A 193 -38.12 12.43 -38.05
C GLU A 193 -38.35 11.69 -39.37
N ARG A 194 -37.43 10.80 -39.77
CA ARG A 194 -37.61 9.93 -40.94
C ARG A 194 -38.79 8.99 -40.79
N LEU A 195 -39.00 8.44 -39.59
CA LEU A 195 -40.17 7.60 -39.29
C LEU A 195 -41.45 8.42 -39.44
N ALA A 196 -41.53 9.60 -38.82
CA ALA A 196 -42.70 10.48 -38.92
C ALA A 196 -42.98 10.89 -40.37
N ALA A 197 -41.95 11.19 -41.16
CA ALA A 197 -42.09 11.47 -42.59
C ALA A 197 -42.59 10.24 -43.38
N SER A 198 -42.12 9.04 -43.03
CA SER A 198 -42.57 7.79 -43.66
C SER A 198 -44.01 7.42 -43.27
N GLU A 199 -44.42 7.66 -42.01
CA GLU A 199 -45.78 7.45 -41.53
C GLU A 199 -46.74 8.44 -42.19
N ALA A 200 -46.35 9.71 -42.32
CA ALA A 200 -47.13 10.70 -43.07
C ALA A 200 -47.27 10.32 -44.56
N ALA A 201 -46.22 9.79 -45.18
CA ALA A 201 -46.28 9.30 -46.56
C ALA A 201 -47.18 8.06 -46.69
N ALA A 202 -47.12 7.14 -45.72
CA ALA A 202 -47.98 5.96 -45.69
C ALA A 202 -49.45 6.34 -45.51
N ALA A 203 -49.77 7.26 -44.59
CA ALA A 203 -51.13 7.78 -44.40
C ALA A 203 -51.65 8.46 -45.67
N GLN A 204 -50.81 9.22 -46.39
CA GLN A 204 -51.18 9.78 -47.70
C GLN A 204 -51.44 8.70 -48.75
N GLN A 205 -50.69 7.59 -48.73
CA GLN A 205 -50.93 6.46 -49.62
C GLN A 205 -52.21 5.72 -49.26
N GLU A 206 -52.50 5.51 -47.98
CA GLU A 206 -53.73 4.90 -47.49
C GLU A 206 -54.94 5.72 -47.92
N HIS A 207 -54.94 7.04 -47.69
CA HIS A 207 -56.02 7.90 -48.19
C HIS A 207 -56.17 7.90 -49.72
N ARG A 208 -55.08 7.76 -50.47
CA ARG A 208 -55.15 7.60 -51.94
C ARG A 208 -55.71 6.23 -52.34
N ALA A 209 -55.37 5.18 -51.59
CA ALA A 209 -55.90 3.84 -51.82
C ALA A 209 -57.40 3.77 -51.47
N GLU A 210 -57.82 4.40 -50.36
CA GLU A 210 -59.24 4.57 -50.00
C GLU A 210 -60.01 5.31 -51.09
N ALA A 211 -59.51 6.47 -51.55
CA ALA A 211 -60.15 7.22 -52.63
C ALA A 211 -60.23 6.41 -53.94
N ALA A 212 -59.19 5.64 -54.28
CA ALA A 212 -59.20 4.75 -55.44
C ALA A 212 -60.18 3.58 -55.27
N ALA A 213 -60.33 3.03 -54.08
CA ALA A 213 -61.30 1.98 -53.75
C ALA A 213 -62.74 2.51 -53.81
N GLU A 214 -62.98 3.74 -53.34
CA GLU A 214 -64.27 4.42 -53.49
C GLU A 214 -64.61 4.65 -54.97
N GLU A 215 -63.64 5.10 -55.79
CA GLU A 215 -63.82 5.22 -57.24
C GLU A 215 -64.13 3.86 -57.89
N LEU A 216 -63.47 2.78 -57.48
CA LEU A 216 -63.76 1.42 -57.94
C LEU A 216 -65.18 1.00 -57.60
N MET A 217 -65.62 1.17 -56.35
CA MET A 217 -66.98 0.84 -55.93
C MET A 217 -68.02 1.67 -56.70
N ARG A 218 -67.73 2.95 -56.96
CA ARG A 218 -68.59 3.81 -57.78
C ARG A 218 -68.66 3.31 -59.23
N MET A 219 -67.53 2.98 -59.86
CA MET A 219 -67.51 2.41 -61.20
C MET A 219 -68.24 1.06 -61.27
N GLN A 220 -68.05 0.19 -60.27
CA GLN A 220 -68.75 -1.11 -60.19
C GLN A 220 -70.27 -0.91 -60.08
N SER A 221 -70.74 -0.03 -59.20
CA SER A 221 -72.17 0.27 -59.07
C SER A 221 -72.77 0.93 -60.32
N GLU A 222 -72.01 1.79 -61.02
CA GLU A 222 -72.42 2.34 -62.32
C GLU A 222 -72.49 1.25 -63.40
N LEU A 223 -71.59 0.27 -63.38
CA LEU A 223 -71.60 -0.86 -64.31
C LEU A 223 -72.75 -1.82 -64.02
N GLU A 224 -73.03 -2.13 -62.75
CA GLU A 224 -74.19 -2.92 -62.35
C GLU A 224 -75.49 -2.21 -62.74
N ALA A 225 -75.58 -0.90 -62.52
CA ALA A 225 -76.72 -0.08 -62.94
C ALA A 225 -76.88 -0.07 -64.48
N LYS A 226 -75.79 0.10 -65.24
CA LYS A 226 -75.80 0.03 -66.72
C LYS A 226 -76.13 -1.37 -67.22
N ALA A 227 -75.63 -2.42 -66.58
CA ALA A 227 -75.94 -3.81 -66.92
C ALA A 227 -77.42 -4.12 -66.64
N ALA A 228 -77.96 -3.64 -65.52
CA ALA A 228 -79.38 -3.75 -65.20
C ALA A 228 -80.27 -2.96 -66.18
N ALA A 229 -79.87 -1.74 -66.55
CA ALA A 229 -80.55 -0.95 -67.59
C ALA A 229 -80.50 -1.64 -68.96
N ARG A 230 -79.36 -2.23 -69.33
CA ARG A 230 -79.19 -3.01 -70.57
C ARG A 230 -79.98 -4.32 -70.56
N ALA A 231 -80.14 -4.99 -69.42
CA ALA A 231 -81.01 -6.17 -69.31
C ALA A 231 -82.50 -5.82 -69.53
N LEU A 232 -82.89 -4.58 -69.24
CA LEU A 232 -84.22 -4.05 -69.57
C LEU A 232 -84.32 -3.65 -71.05
N GLU A 233 -83.23 -3.17 -71.66
CA GLU A 233 -83.18 -2.69 -73.05
C GLU A 233 -82.94 -3.82 -74.09
N SER A 234 -82.25 -4.90 -73.71
CA SER A 234 -82.03 -6.09 -74.56
C SER A 234 -83.29 -6.96 -74.71
N ASN A 235 -84.28 -6.80 -73.83
CA ASN A 235 -85.63 -7.32 -74.04
C ASN A 235 -86.40 -6.54 -75.13
N ALA A 236 -85.87 -5.43 -75.65
CA ALA A 236 -86.54 -4.56 -76.62
C ALA A 236 -85.83 -4.41 -77.98
N SER A 237 -84.56 -4.82 -78.14
CA SER A 237 -83.89 -4.73 -79.46
C SER A 237 -82.80 -5.79 -79.67
N GLU A 238 -83.10 -6.76 -80.53
CA GLU A 238 -82.09 -7.61 -81.15
C GLU A 238 -81.53 -6.93 -82.40
N THR A 239 -80.20 -7.04 -82.55
CA THR A 239 -79.36 -6.81 -83.74
C THR A 239 -78.58 -5.48 -83.83
N ARG A 240 -77.24 -5.65 -83.85
CA ARG A 240 -76.16 -4.73 -84.25
C ARG A 240 -75.56 -3.80 -83.18
N SER A 241 -74.82 -4.37 -82.22
CA SER A 241 -73.81 -3.60 -81.42
C SER A 241 -72.69 -4.45 -80.75
N ASN A 242 -72.57 -5.75 -81.01
CA ASN A 242 -71.73 -6.63 -80.17
C ASN A 242 -70.22 -6.32 -80.16
N ASP A 243 -69.65 -5.70 -81.21
CA ASP A 243 -68.19 -5.52 -81.29
C ASP A 243 -67.66 -4.31 -80.50
N MET A 244 -68.41 -3.20 -80.43
CA MET A 244 -68.01 -2.02 -79.64
C MET A 244 -68.13 -2.24 -78.13
N ASP A 245 -69.04 -3.12 -77.71
CA ASP A 245 -69.29 -3.42 -76.31
C ASP A 245 -68.22 -4.33 -75.68
N THR A 246 -67.60 -5.23 -76.47
CA THR A 246 -66.49 -6.07 -75.96
C THR A 246 -65.22 -5.27 -75.70
N GLU A 247 -64.96 -4.22 -76.47
CA GLU A 247 -63.79 -3.36 -76.28
C GLU A 247 -63.89 -2.48 -75.03
N LEU A 248 -65.09 -2.00 -74.71
CA LEU A 248 -65.37 -1.24 -73.49
C LEU A 248 -65.19 -2.11 -72.24
N VAL A 249 -65.76 -3.33 -72.24
CA VAL A 249 -65.59 -4.28 -71.14
C VAL A 249 -64.12 -4.70 -70.98
N ALA A 250 -63.38 -4.86 -72.07
CA ALA A 250 -61.94 -5.16 -72.01
C ALA A 250 -61.12 -3.99 -71.44
N LYS A 251 -61.45 -2.73 -71.76
CA LYS A 251 -60.81 -1.54 -71.18
C LYS A 251 -61.10 -1.42 -69.69
N GLU A 252 -62.31 -1.72 -69.25
CA GLU A 252 -62.70 -1.69 -67.83
C GLU A 252 -62.03 -2.81 -67.03
N ARG A 253 -61.93 -4.03 -67.57
CA ARG A 253 -61.17 -5.11 -66.93
C ARG A 253 -59.69 -4.77 -66.76
N ARG A 254 -59.07 -4.12 -67.76
CA ARG A 254 -57.69 -3.62 -67.61
C ARG A 254 -57.57 -2.58 -66.51
N ARG A 255 -58.53 -1.65 -66.41
CA ARG A 255 -58.57 -0.65 -65.35
C ARG A 255 -58.74 -1.26 -63.95
N ILE A 256 -59.53 -2.32 -63.81
CA ILE A 256 -59.68 -3.07 -62.55
C ILE A 256 -58.36 -3.73 -62.16
N VAL A 257 -57.70 -4.43 -63.09
CA VAL A 257 -56.40 -5.08 -62.83
C VAL A 257 -55.33 -4.04 -62.45
N GLU A 258 -55.28 -2.89 -63.13
CA GLU A 258 -54.36 -1.79 -62.78
C GLU A 258 -54.62 -1.25 -61.36
N LEU A 259 -55.87 -1.24 -60.89
CA LEU A 259 -56.21 -0.77 -59.55
C LEU A 259 -55.93 -1.83 -58.48
N GLU A 260 -56.14 -3.12 -58.77
CA GLU A 260 -55.71 -4.24 -57.91
C GLU A 260 -54.19 -4.28 -57.75
N GLU A 261 -53.43 -4.10 -58.84
CA GLU A 261 -51.97 -4.00 -58.80
C GLU A 261 -51.50 -2.81 -57.95
N ARG A 262 -52.18 -1.66 -58.04
CA ARG A 262 -51.89 -0.50 -57.19
C ARG A 262 -52.19 -0.77 -55.71
N LEU A 263 -53.26 -1.48 -55.39
CA LEU A 263 -53.65 -1.81 -54.01
C LEU A 263 -52.64 -2.79 -53.39
N MET A 264 -52.27 -3.83 -54.12
CA MET A 264 -51.21 -4.77 -53.72
C MET A 264 -49.86 -4.07 -53.53
N ALA A 265 -49.52 -3.12 -54.39
CA ALA A 265 -48.31 -2.31 -54.24
C ALA A 265 -48.35 -1.41 -52.99
N SER A 266 -49.51 -0.80 -52.66
CA SER A 266 -49.67 -0.02 -51.43
C SER A 266 -49.62 -0.87 -50.17
N GLU A 267 -50.23 -2.06 -50.16
CA GLU A 267 -50.15 -2.98 -49.01
C GLU A 267 -48.71 -3.47 -48.78
N ALA A 268 -47.97 -3.77 -49.86
CA ALA A 268 -46.57 -4.15 -49.75
C ALA A 268 -45.71 -3.00 -49.19
N ALA A 269 -45.99 -1.75 -49.59
CA ALA A 269 -45.31 -0.57 -49.06
C ALA A 269 -45.62 -0.35 -47.57
N ALA A 270 -46.87 -0.55 -47.13
CA ALA A 270 -47.26 -0.46 -45.72
C ALA A 270 -46.59 -1.53 -44.86
N ARG A 271 -46.51 -2.78 -45.33
CA ARG A 271 -45.76 -3.83 -44.60
C ARG A 271 -44.27 -3.51 -44.51
N ALA A 272 -43.68 -2.93 -45.56
CA ALA A 272 -42.27 -2.54 -45.55
C ALA A 272 -41.99 -1.40 -44.55
N SER A 273 -42.89 -0.42 -44.41
CA SER A 273 -42.76 0.66 -43.43
C SER A 273 -42.89 0.14 -42.00
N GLU A 274 -43.80 -0.81 -41.74
CA GLU A 274 -43.96 -1.43 -40.42
C GLU A 274 -42.71 -2.22 -39.99
N VAL A 275 -42.07 -2.95 -40.92
CA VAL A 275 -40.80 -3.63 -40.66
C VAL A 275 -39.68 -2.63 -40.34
N ALA A 276 -39.62 -1.51 -41.07
CA ALA A 276 -38.64 -0.45 -40.81
C ALA A 276 -38.84 0.19 -39.42
N ARG A 277 -40.09 0.44 -39.04
CA ARG A 277 -40.47 0.94 -37.70
C ARG A 277 -40.03 0.00 -36.58
N ASN A 278 -40.34 -1.29 -36.71
CA ASN A 278 -39.94 -2.30 -35.73
C ASN A 278 -38.41 -2.41 -35.60
N ARG A 279 -37.67 -2.21 -36.70
CA ARG A 279 -36.20 -2.18 -36.67
C ARG A 279 -35.65 -0.97 -35.91
N LEU A 280 -36.25 0.22 -36.09
CA LEU A 280 -35.85 1.43 -35.37
C LEU A 280 -36.14 1.34 -33.87
N LEU A 281 -37.29 0.80 -33.47
CA LEU A 281 -37.62 0.58 -32.05
C LEU A 281 -36.59 -0.33 -31.36
N ARG A 282 -36.20 -1.43 -32.00
CA ARG A 282 -35.15 -2.33 -31.49
C ARG A 282 -33.78 -1.64 -31.37
N GLN A 283 -33.46 -0.71 -32.28
CA GLN A 283 -32.23 0.08 -32.17
C GLN A 283 -32.30 1.05 -30.99
N GLN A 284 -33.43 1.70 -30.78
CA GLN A 284 -33.66 2.59 -29.65
C GLN A 284 -33.53 1.85 -28.30
N GLU A 285 -34.12 0.66 -28.17
CA GLU A 285 -34.00 -0.18 -26.97
C GLU A 285 -32.55 -0.58 -26.69
N LYS A 286 -31.79 -0.95 -27.73
CA LYS A 286 -30.36 -1.29 -27.59
C LYS A 286 -29.53 -0.11 -27.09
N VAL A 287 -29.77 1.09 -27.62
CA VAL A 287 -29.07 2.31 -27.17
C VAL A 287 -29.43 2.62 -25.72
N LYS A 288 -30.71 2.56 -25.34
CA LYS A 288 -31.15 2.77 -23.96
C LYS A 288 -30.49 1.78 -22.99
N ALA A 289 -30.41 0.50 -23.35
CA ALA A 289 -29.74 -0.52 -22.54
C ALA A 289 -28.23 -0.24 -22.40
N GLN A 290 -27.56 0.26 -23.44
CA GLN A 290 -26.14 0.64 -23.37
C GLN A 290 -25.90 1.84 -22.46
N VAL A 291 -26.77 2.86 -22.51
CA VAL A 291 -26.70 4.04 -21.63
C VAL A 291 -26.91 3.62 -20.17
N GLN A 292 -27.93 2.82 -19.87
CA GLN A 292 -28.16 2.30 -18.51
C GLN A 292 -26.97 1.51 -17.97
N ALA A 293 -26.39 0.61 -18.78
CA ALA A 293 -25.21 -0.15 -18.38
C ALA A 293 -23.97 0.74 -18.13
N ALA A 294 -23.84 1.86 -18.85
CA ALA A 294 -22.78 2.83 -18.61
C ALA A 294 -23.01 3.63 -17.31
N GLU A 295 -24.24 4.05 -17.04
CA GLU A 295 -24.60 4.72 -15.78
C GLU A 295 -24.36 3.83 -14.56
N ASP A 296 -24.75 2.56 -14.63
CA ASP A 296 -24.55 1.61 -13.53
C ASP A 296 -23.05 1.39 -13.24
N ARG A 297 -22.22 1.33 -14.29
CA ARG A 297 -20.76 1.29 -14.14
C ARG A 297 -20.24 2.55 -13.44
N TYR A 298 -20.67 3.73 -13.87
CA TYR A 298 -20.28 4.99 -13.25
C TYR A 298 -20.68 5.06 -11.77
N ARG A 299 -21.90 4.62 -11.42
CA ARG A 299 -22.34 4.54 -10.01
C ARG A 299 -21.47 3.58 -9.20
N SER A 300 -21.15 2.40 -9.74
CA SER A 300 -20.29 1.44 -9.06
C SER A 300 -18.86 1.94 -8.85
N GLU A 301 -18.32 2.71 -9.81
CA GLU A 301 -17.02 3.36 -9.68
C GLU A 301 -17.07 4.51 -8.65
N GLY A 302 -18.15 5.29 -8.63
CA GLY A 302 -18.37 6.32 -7.62
C GLY A 302 -18.38 5.77 -6.20
N LEU A 303 -19.09 4.65 -5.97
CA LEU A 303 -19.08 3.95 -4.68
C LEU A 303 -17.68 3.48 -4.27
N ARG A 304 -16.89 2.94 -5.22
CA ARG A 304 -15.50 2.55 -4.96
C ARG A 304 -14.60 3.73 -4.60
N VAL A 305 -14.80 4.90 -5.22
CA VAL A 305 -14.06 6.11 -4.86
C VAL A 305 -14.40 6.52 -3.43
N THR A 306 -15.69 6.51 -3.06
CA THR A 306 -16.10 6.84 -1.68
C THR A 306 -15.57 5.85 -0.64
N GLU A 307 -15.49 4.55 -0.97
CA GLU A 307 -14.86 3.54 -0.10
C GLU A 307 -13.36 3.78 0.07
N LEU A 308 -12.67 4.20 -0.99
CA LEU A 308 -11.24 4.54 -0.92
C LEU A 308 -11.00 5.82 -0.12
N GLU A 309 -11.86 6.83 -0.26
CA GLU A 309 -11.80 8.06 0.54
C GLU A 309 -11.97 7.75 2.03
N GLN A 310 -12.94 6.91 2.41
CA GLN A 310 -13.12 6.46 3.80
C GLN A 310 -11.87 5.74 4.33
N LYS A 311 -11.26 4.84 3.54
CA LYS A 311 -10.02 4.15 3.95
C LYS A 311 -8.84 5.10 4.13
N VAL A 312 -8.75 6.15 3.31
CA VAL A 312 -7.72 7.19 3.46
C VAL A 312 -7.98 7.99 4.74
N GLU A 313 -9.22 8.39 5.00
CA GLU A 313 -9.59 9.13 6.22
C GLU A 313 -9.33 8.29 7.48
N GLU A 314 -9.65 6.98 7.45
CA GLU A 314 -9.34 6.05 8.53
C GLU A 314 -7.83 5.90 8.75
N ALA A 315 -7.04 5.82 7.67
CA ALA A 315 -5.58 5.74 7.75
C ALA A 315 -4.96 7.04 8.28
N GLU A 316 -5.46 8.20 7.87
CA GLU A 316 -5.05 9.51 8.38
C GLU A 316 -5.41 9.66 9.87
N ALA A 317 -6.60 9.23 10.27
CA ALA A 317 -7.02 9.23 11.68
C ALA A 317 -6.19 8.26 12.53
N ALA A 318 -5.79 7.11 11.99
CA ALA A 318 -4.88 6.18 12.65
C ALA A 318 -3.47 6.78 12.79
N ALA A 319 -2.93 7.41 11.74
CA ALA A 319 -1.65 8.11 11.79
C ALA A 319 -1.67 9.27 12.80
N ALA A 320 -2.75 10.05 12.86
CA ALA A 320 -2.92 11.13 13.84
C ALA A 320 -2.95 10.59 15.28
N ARG A 321 -3.62 9.46 15.53
CA ARG A 321 -3.62 8.79 16.84
C ARG A 321 -2.22 8.31 17.25
N ILE A 322 -1.46 7.73 16.32
CA ILE A 322 -0.07 7.33 16.57
C ILE A 322 0.79 8.56 16.88
N ALA A 323 0.65 9.65 16.13
CA ALA A 323 1.39 10.88 16.37
C ALA A 323 1.09 11.49 17.75
N GLN A 324 -0.19 11.51 18.18
CA GLN A 324 -0.58 11.95 19.52
C GLN A 324 0.00 11.05 20.62
N ALA A 325 -0.01 9.72 20.41
CA ALA A 325 0.58 8.78 21.36
C ALA A 325 2.11 8.95 21.48
N LEU A 326 2.79 9.32 20.40
CA LEU A 326 4.22 9.64 20.44
C LEU A 326 4.50 10.98 21.12
N ALA A 327 3.67 12.00 20.86
CA ALA A 327 3.78 13.31 21.52
C ALA A 327 3.61 13.20 23.04
N THR A 328 2.59 12.48 23.50
CA THR A 328 2.36 12.25 24.95
C THR A 328 3.50 11.48 25.62
N LYS A 329 4.10 10.49 24.92
CA LYS A 329 5.29 9.79 25.42
C LYS A 329 6.51 10.70 25.49
N LEU A 330 6.68 11.60 24.52
CA LEU A 330 7.76 12.59 24.53
C LEU A 330 7.60 13.54 25.72
N ASP A 331 6.41 14.09 25.93
CA ASP A 331 6.11 14.98 27.06
C ASP A 331 6.37 14.28 28.41
N ALA A 332 5.92 13.03 28.56
CA ALA A 332 6.19 12.23 29.76
C ALA A 332 7.70 12.03 29.98
N SER A 333 8.46 11.77 28.90
CA SER A 333 9.91 11.62 28.99
C SER A 333 10.62 12.94 29.34
N GLU A 334 10.13 14.08 28.85
CA GLU A 334 10.66 15.40 29.21
C GLU A 334 10.39 15.76 30.67
N ILE A 335 9.18 15.45 31.17
CA ILE A 335 8.82 15.66 32.58
C ILE A 335 9.72 14.80 33.47
N ALA A 336 9.86 13.50 33.16
CA ALA A 336 10.74 12.60 33.90
C ALA A 336 12.20 13.09 33.89
N ALA A 337 12.68 13.61 32.75
CA ALA A 337 14.01 14.21 32.65
C ALA A 337 14.15 15.47 33.52
N ARG A 338 13.14 16.34 33.58
CA ARG A 338 13.13 17.52 34.45
C ARG A 338 13.06 17.14 35.94
N GLU A 339 12.27 16.15 36.31
CA GLU A 339 12.17 15.66 37.69
C GLU A 339 13.48 15.04 38.16
N MET A 340 14.14 14.24 37.32
CA MET A 340 15.49 13.74 37.63
C MET A 340 16.50 14.88 37.77
N GLY A 341 16.45 15.88 36.88
CA GLY A 341 17.30 17.08 37.00
C GLY A 341 17.04 17.88 38.28
N ALA A 342 15.79 17.95 38.75
CA ALA A 342 15.43 18.62 39.99
C ALA A 342 15.86 17.81 41.23
N MET A 343 15.73 16.49 41.21
CA MET A 343 16.20 15.61 42.30
C MET A 343 17.73 15.71 42.46
N LEU A 344 18.47 15.76 41.36
CA LEU A 344 19.93 15.95 41.39
C LEU A 344 20.34 17.31 41.98
N ASN A 345 19.56 18.37 41.73
CA ASN A 345 19.81 19.70 42.30
C ASN A 345 19.36 19.85 43.76
N GLN A 346 18.49 18.96 44.27
CA GLN A 346 18.03 18.98 45.66
C GLN A 346 18.87 18.12 46.61
N VAL A 347 19.84 17.36 46.12
CA VAL A 347 20.83 16.71 46.99
C VAL A 347 21.62 17.81 47.71
N PRO A 348 21.43 18.02 49.03
CA PRO A 348 22.13 19.06 49.75
C PRO A 348 23.62 18.71 49.71
N ALA A 349 24.45 19.62 49.21
CA ALA A 349 25.90 19.50 49.36
C ALA A 349 26.19 19.17 50.84
N PRO A 350 26.90 18.07 51.16
CA PRO A 350 27.12 17.68 52.53
C PRO A 350 27.81 18.85 53.24
N ARG A 351 27.08 19.48 54.16
CA ARG A 351 27.65 20.48 55.05
C ARG A 351 28.68 19.77 55.90
N LEU A 352 29.94 19.93 55.53
CA LEU A 352 31.11 19.67 56.36
C LEU A 352 30.95 20.47 57.66
N SER A 353 30.27 19.85 58.62
CA SER A 353 30.09 20.35 59.96
C SER A 353 30.95 19.45 60.83
N SER A 354 32.12 19.94 61.23
CA SER A 354 32.82 19.39 62.38
C SER A 354 31.85 19.27 63.56
N PRO A 355 32.00 18.22 64.39
CA PRO A 355 32.09 18.54 65.80
C PRO A 355 33.19 17.76 66.51
N GLN A 356 33.80 18.53 67.39
CA GLN A 356 34.79 18.19 68.39
C GLN A 356 34.03 17.66 69.62
N GLY A 357 34.38 16.46 70.06
CA GLY A 357 34.42 16.06 71.47
C GLY A 357 33.13 15.90 72.29
N ALA A 358 33.01 14.67 72.82
CA ALA A 358 32.66 14.34 74.21
C ALA A 358 31.18 14.12 74.63
N ASN A 359 30.96 12.83 74.95
CA ASN A 359 30.35 12.26 76.17
C ASN A 359 28.82 12.18 76.39
N GLU A 360 28.48 10.97 76.89
CA GLU A 360 27.42 10.61 77.85
C GLU A 360 25.97 10.34 77.38
N THR A 361 25.67 9.03 77.37
CA THR A 361 24.49 8.34 77.97
C THR A 361 23.14 9.05 77.98
N SER A 362 22.15 8.46 77.29
CA SER A 362 20.83 8.17 77.88
C SER A 362 19.98 7.26 76.99
N ASP A 363 19.18 6.46 77.70
CA ASP A 363 18.21 5.49 77.25
C ASP A 363 17.03 6.06 76.45
N ALA A 364 16.37 5.11 75.77
CA ALA A 364 14.93 4.97 75.63
C ALA A 364 14.22 5.53 74.37
N GLN A 365 13.27 4.68 73.95
CA GLN A 365 12.08 4.93 73.14
C GLN A 365 12.23 4.84 71.62
N SER A 366 12.11 3.59 71.19
CA SER A 366 11.26 3.18 70.08
C SER A 366 9.95 3.97 70.04
N ASP A 367 9.75 4.76 68.98
CA ASP A 367 8.43 5.08 68.48
C ASP A 367 8.40 4.87 66.97
N ALA A 368 7.55 3.92 66.60
CA ALA A 368 7.24 3.54 65.24
C ALA A 368 6.36 4.63 64.62
N VAL A 369 6.83 5.25 63.55
CA VAL A 369 5.97 5.97 62.61
C VAL A 369 5.99 5.17 61.32
N GLY A 370 4.90 4.46 61.09
CA GLY A 370 4.64 3.72 59.85
C GLY A 370 4.60 4.68 58.68
N PHE A 371 5.43 4.38 57.68
CA PHE A 371 5.33 4.95 56.34
C PHE A 371 4.75 3.85 55.46
N GLU A 372 3.42 3.79 55.42
CA GLU A 372 2.68 2.95 54.48
C GLU A 372 2.72 3.57 53.07
N GLU A 373 2.98 2.70 52.11
CA GLU A 373 2.47 2.66 50.73
C GLU A 373 2.66 3.88 49.81
N GLY A 374 3.61 3.71 48.88
CA GLY A 374 3.70 4.46 47.62
C GLY A 374 4.06 3.54 46.45
N ALA A 375 3.50 2.33 46.40
CA ALA A 375 3.81 1.29 45.41
C ALA A 375 2.73 1.11 44.33
N GLU A 376 1.77 2.02 44.19
CA GLU A 376 0.62 1.83 43.29
C GLU A 376 0.84 2.27 41.83
N THR A 377 1.86 3.07 41.50
CA THR A 377 1.98 3.64 40.13
C THR A 377 2.58 2.70 39.08
N THR A 378 3.16 1.56 39.48
CA THR A 378 3.66 0.55 38.53
C THR A 378 2.64 -0.55 38.22
N GLY A 379 1.65 -0.74 39.09
CA GLY A 379 0.53 -1.65 38.89
C GLY A 379 -0.41 -1.17 37.78
N ASP A 380 -0.69 0.14 37.73
CA ASP A 380 -1.60 0.73 36.74
C ASP A 380 -1.05 0.69 35.31
N ALA A 381 0.27 0.82 35.11
CA ALA A 381 0.87 0.70 33.78
C ALA A 381 0.82 -0.73 33.24
N LEU A 382 1.00 -1.72 34.12
CA LEU A 382 0.88 -3.15 33.76
C LEU A 382 -0.59 -3.57 33.60
N SER A 383 -1.51 -2.97 34.36
CA SER A 383 -2.95 -3.20 34.24
C SER A 383 -3.50 -2.60 32.93
N ALA A 384 -3.11 -1.36 32.59
CA ALA A 384 -3.44 -0.73 31.32
C ALA A 384 -2.85 -1.48 30.12
N TYR A 385 -1.63 -2.05 30.26
CA TYR A 385 -1.05 -2.91 29.23
C TYR A 385 -1.82 -4.23 29.07
N LYS A 386 -2.36 -4.78 30.17
CA LYS A 386 -3.16 -6.00 30.16
C LYS A 386 -4.55 -5.77 29.56
N GLU A 387 -5.22 -4.67 29.89
CA GLU A 387 -6.48 -4.26 29.26
C GLU A 387 -6.32 -3.94 27.76
N LEU A 388 -5.23 -3.29 27.36
CA LEU A 388 -4.93 -3.07 25.93
C LEU A 388 -4.68 -4.38 25.19
N LYS A 389 -4.00 -5.34 25.83
CA LYS A 389 -3.73 -6.65 25.27
C LYS A 389 -5.02 -7.48 25.15
N ASP A 390 -5.88 -7.44 26.16
CA ASP A 390 -7.16 -8.15 26.18
C ASP A 390 -8.18 -7.51 25.21
N ALA A 391 -8.17 -6.18 25.04
CA ALA A 391 -8.95 -5.48 24.02
C ALA A 391 -8.47 -5.79 22.59
N LEU A 392 -7.17 -5.98 22.39
CA LEU A 392 -6.58 -6.40 21.11
C LEU A 392 -6.94 -7.87 20.78
N PHE A 393 -7.02 -8.74 21.78
CA PHE A 393 -7.54 -10.10 21.62
C PHE A 393 -9.05 -10.13 21.33
N ALA A 394 -9.84 -9.26 21.96
CA ALA A 394 -11.27 -9.16 21.71
C ALA A 394 -11.61 -8.57 20.33
N SER A 395 -10.71 -7.77 19.72
CA SER A 395 -10.90 -7.19 18.38
C SER A 395 -10.55 -8.15 17.23
N GLY A 396 -10.31 -9.43 17.50
CA GLY A 396 -10.08 -10.46 16.47
C GLY A 396 -8.74 -10.37 15.75
N ALA A 397 -7.77 -9.63 16.29
CA ALA A 397 -6.42 -9.53 15.75
C ALA A 397 -5.52 -10.59 16.40
N ASP A 398 -5.77 -11.86 16.09
CA ASP A 398 -4.87 -12.96 16.49
C ASP A 398 -3.95 -13.35 15.32
N PRO A 399 -2.63 -13.09 15.39
CA PRO A 399 -1.67 -13.64 14.44
C PRO A 399 -1.09 -15.00 14.87
N GLY A 400 -1.75 -15.76 15.75
CA GLY A 400 -1.13 -16.96 16.34
C GLY A 400 -2.00 -18.12 16.82
N SER A 401 -3.26 -18.29 16.38
CA SER A 401 -4.00 -19.55 16.62
C SER A 401 -3.81 -20.55 15.47
N ASP A 402 -3.05 -21.59 15.79
CA ASP A 402 -2.65 -22.70 14.93
C ASP A 402 -3.58 -23.92 15.14
N ASP A 403 -4.90 -23.69 15.22
CA ASP A 403 -5.92 -24.73 15.45
C ASP A 403 -7.09 -24.58 14.48
N PHE A 404 -6.85 -24.83 13.19
CA PHE A 404 -7.90 -25.21 12.24
C PHE A 404 -7.37 -26.26 11.27
N VAL A 405 -7.38 -27.51 11.73
CA VAL A 405 -7.14 -28.68 10.87
C VAL A 405 -8.46 -29.06 10.22
N ASP A 406 -8.75 -28.50 9.05
CA ASP A 406 -9.73 -29.08 8.14
C ASP A 406 -9.05 -30.20 7.34
N ALA A 407 -9.55 -31.41 7.53
CA ALA A 407 -8.99 -32.68 7.08
C ALA A 407 -9.23 -32.99 5.58
N ASP A 408 -9.56 -32.01 4.75
CA ASP A 408 -9.82 -32.23 3.33
C ASP A 408 -8.78 -31.52 2.46
N GLY A 409 -7.74 -32.29 2.12
CA GLY A 409 -6.64 -31.85 1.27
C GLY A 409 -7.10 -31.47 -0.13
N ASN A 410 -7.33 -30.17 -0.35
CA ASN A 410 -7.28 -29.55 -1.67
C ASN A 410 -6.98 -28.04 -1.56
N GLY A 411 -5.77 -27.70 -1.11
CA GLY A 411 -5.31 -26.31 -0.97
C GLY A 411 -4.99 -25.69 -2.33
N GLY A 412 -5.89 -24.82 -2.81
CA GLY A 412 -5.66 -23.98 -3.99
C GLY A 412 -4.56 -22.93 -3.77
N PRO A 413 -4.12 -22.24 -4.85
CA PRO A 413 -2.95 -21.33 -4.83
C PRO A 413 -3.09 -20.12 -3.89
N VAL A 414 -4.31 -19.83 -3.40
CA VAL A 414 -4.58 -18.71 -2.49
C VAL A 414 -4.07 -18.98 -1.06
N GLN A 415 -3.86 -20.24 -0.66
CA GLN A 415 -3.36 -20.59 0.68
C GLN A 415 -1.83 -20.62 0.79
N ARG A 416 -1.05 -20.47 -0.29
CA ARG A 416 0.42 -20.35 -0.15
C ARG A 416 0.87 -18.94 0.26
N ALA A 417 -0.03 -17.97 0.30
CA ALA A 417 0.18 -16.67 0.92
C ALA A 417 0.03 -16.70 2.46
N ILE A 418 0.21 -17.86 3.10
CA ILE A 418 0.37 -18.00 4.55
C ILE A 418 1.56 -17.14 4.99
N THR A 419 1.23 -15.98 5.57
CA THR A 419 2.00 -15.27 6.61
C THR A 419 3.52 -15.26 6.41
N LEU A 420 4.03 -14.72 5.30
CA LEU A 420 5.45 -14.43 5.17
C LEU A 420 5.82 -13.29 6.12
N ARG A 421 6.18 -13.65 7.36
CA ARG A 421 6.64 -12.74 8.40
C ARG A 421 7.75 -11.84 7.84
N ALA A 422 7.72 -10.55 8.17
CA ALA A 422 8.70 -9.59 7.67
C ALA A 422 10.13 -10.06 7.99
N LEU A 423 10.98 -10.19 6.95
CA LEU A 423 12.36 -10.71 7.07
C LEU A 423 13.20 -9.94 8.10
N THR A 424 12.87 -8.67 8.35
CA THR A 424 13.52 -7.79 9.34
C THR A 424 13.30 -8.24 10.78
N ARG A 425 12.18 -8.91 11.08
CA ARG A 425 11.80 -9.38 12.42
C ARG A 425 12.12 -10.86 12.64
N MET A 426 12.53 -11.58 11.60
CA MET A 426 12.90 -13.00 11.72
C MET A 426 14.25 -13.17 12.42
N LYS A 427 14.32 -14.16 13.32
CA LYS A 427 15.57 -14.54 14.00
C LYS A 427 16.47 -15.30 13.02
N LYS A 428 17.77 -15.36 13.32
CA LYS A 428 18.75 -16.08 12.47
C LYS A 428 18.35 -17.54 12.24
N ALA A 429 17.85 -18.23 13.27
CA ALA A 429 17.41 -19.62 13.16
C ALA A 429 16.30 -19.78 12.11
N ASP A 430 15.25 -18.96 12.21
CA ASP A 430 14.11 -18.96 11.29
C ASP A 430 14.54 -18.64 9.84
N LEU A 431 15.48 -17.70 9.66
CA LEU A 431 16.03 -17.37 8.34
C LEU A 431 16.85 -18.50 7.73
N VAL A 432 17.59 -19.25 8.56
CA VAL A 432 18.34 -20.44 8.11
C VAL A 432 17.37 -21.55 7.73
N GLN A 433 16.34 -21.77 8.55
CA GLN A 433 15.32 -22.77 8.29
C GLN A 433 14.56 -22.49 6.99
N GLU A 434 14.05 -21.27 6.77
CA GLU A 434 13.37 -20.91 5.53
C GLU A 434 14.31 -21.04 4.31
N CYS A 435 15.59 -20.71 4.46
CA CYS A 435 16.59 -20.94 3.40
C CYS A 435 16.79 -22.44 3.09
N LEU A 436 16.78 -23.32 4.09
CA LEU A 436 16.92 -24.77 3.92
C LEU A 436 15.68 -25.37 3.26
N GLU A 437 14.48 -24.98 3.71
CA GLU A 437 13.20 -25.41 3.15
C GLU A 437 13.07 -25.05 1.67
N ARG A 438 13.62 -23.89 1.28
CA ARG A 438 13.64 -23.40 -0.11
C ARG A 438 14.83 -23.93 -0.93
N GLY A 439 15.72 -24.74 -0.33
CA GLY A 439 16.92 -25.25 -1.01
C GLY A 439 17.96 -24.18 -1.36
N LEU A 440 17.93 -23.01 -0.72
CA LEU A 440 18.90 -21.91 -0.89
C LEU A 440 20.19 -22.11 -0.08
N LEU A 441 20.13 -23.03 0.87
CA LEU A 441 21.27 -23.55 1.62
C LEU A 441 21.24 -25.07 1.53
N SER A 442 22.41 -25.68 1.47
CA SER A 442 22.53 -27.12 1.71
C SER A 442 22.67 -27.38 3.21
N GLU A 443 22.19 -28.52 3.70
CA GLU A 443 22.21 -28.88 5.14
C GLU A 443 23.62 -28.83 5.76
N ASN A 444 24.66 -28.99 4.94
CA ASN A 444 26.07 -29.01 5.37
C ASN A 444 26.80 -27.66 5.16
N GLU A 445 26.15 -26.64 4.60
CA GLU A 445 26.74 -25.34 4.38
C GLU A 445 26.65 -24.48 5.64
N LYS A 446 27.75 -23.82 6.02
CA LYS A 446 27.73 -22.90 7.16
C LYS A 446 26.79 -21.73 6.83
N PRO A 447 25.73 -21.48 7.62
CA PRO A 447 24.82 -20.39 7.35
C PRO A 447 25.57 -19.06 7.47
N GLY A 448 25.47 -18.26 6.41
CA GLY A 448 26.12 -16.96 6.30
C GLY A 448 25.67 -15.93 7.34
N SER A 449 25.99 -14.67 7.09
CA SER A 449 25.52 -13.57 7.95
C SER A 449 23.99 -13.42 7.85
N VAL A 450 23.36 -12.82 8.87
CA VAL A 450 21.90 -12.54 8.84
C VAL A 450 21.53 -11.69 7.63
N ALA A 451 22.39 -10.73 7.25
CA ALA A 451 22.19 -9.89 6.09
C ALA A 451 22.20 -10.69 4.77
N GLU A 452 23.13 -11.65 4.63
CA GLU A 452 23.19 -12.52 3.45
C GLU A 452 21.94 -13.42 3.34
N LEU A 453 21.50 -14.01 4.45
CA LEU A 453 20.29 -14.84 4.48
C LEU A 453 19.05 -14.03 4.09
N ARG A 454 18.91 -12.82 4.64
CA ARG A 454 17.82 -11.90 4.28
C ARG A 454 17.89 -11.48 2.82
N ALA A 455 19.09 -11.20 2.29
CA ALA A 455 19.25 -10.84 0.89
C ALA A 455 18.84 -11.98 -0.05
N ARG A 456 19.26 -13.22 0.24
CA ARG A 456 18.84 -14.42 -0.52
C ARG A 456 17.32 -14.60 -0.49
N LEU A 457 16.71 -14.53 0.69
CA LEU A 457 15.26 -14.67 0.85
C LEU A 457 14.47 -13.53 0.20
N ARG A 458 14.97 -12.29 0.20
CA ARG A 458 14.34 -11.17 -0.53
C ARG A 458 14.26 -11.45 -2.02
N VAL A 459 15.33 -11.99 -2.60
CA VAL A 459 15.36 -12.35 -4.02
C VAL A 459 14.35 -13.45 -4.31
N GLU A 460 14.30 -14.52 -3.51
CA GLU A 460 13.34 -15.60 -3.73
C GLU A 460 11.89 -15.19 -3.49
N ARG A 461 11.58 -14.48 -2.41
CA ARG A 461 10.21 -13.99 -2.20
C ARG A 461 9.75 -13.06 -3.32
N LYS A 462 10.68 -12.27 -3.89
CA LYS A 462 10.39 -11.49 -5.09
C LYS A 462 10.14 -12.38 -6.30
N ARG A 463 10.92 -13.44 -6.50
CA ARG A 463 10.70 -14.44 -7.56
C ARG A 463 9.33 -15.10 -7.45
N ASP A 464 8.93 -15.50 -6.25
CA ASP A 464 7.61 -16.06 -5.98
C ASP A 464 6.48 -15.09 -6.33
N SER A 465 6.64 -13.81 -5.96
CA SER A 465 5.65 -12.77 -6.32
C SER A 465 5.48 -12.64 -7.83
N LEU A 466 6.58 -12.70 -8.62
CA LEU A 466 6.49 -12.63 -10.08
C LEU A 466 5.85 -13.89 -10.68
N VAL A 467 6.04 -15.05 -10.06
CA VAL A 467 5.37 -16.30 -10.48
C VAL A 467 3.87 -16.20 -10.18
N ALA A 468 3.49 -15.73 -8.99
CA ALA A 468 2.10 -15.50 -8.62
C ALA A 468 1.39 -14.51 -9.57
N ASP A 469 2.06 -13.42 -9.96
CA ASP A 469 1.54 -12.45 -10.94
C ASP A 469 1.23 -13.10 -12.31
N LEU A 470 1.99 -14.12 -12.71
CA LEU A 470 1.74 -14.87 -13.95
C LEU A 470 0.67 -15.94 -13.78
N GLU A 471 0.58 -16.57 -12.60
CA GLU A 471 -0.50 -17.49 -12.26
C GLU A 471 -1.86 -16.81 -12.24
N GLU A 472 -1.95 -15.60 -11.67
CA GLU A 472 -3.18 -14.80 -11.67
C GLU A 472 -3.63 -14.47 -13.11
N ARG A 473 -2.67 -14.38 -14.03
CA ARG A 473 -2.93 -14.18 -15.47
C ARG A 473 -3.28 -15.48 -16.22
N GLY A 474 -3.41 -16.60 -15.51
CA GLY A 474 -3.86 -17.88 -16.05
C GLY A 474 -2.74 -18.79 -16.58
N PHE A 475 -1.47 -18.48 -16.33
CA PHE A 475 -0.36 -19.36 -16.70
C PHE A 475 -0.04 -20.34 -15.57
N PRO A 476 0.12 -21.65 -15.82
CA PRO A 476 0.45 -22.60 -14.75
C PRO A 476 1.84 -22.35 -14.17
N GLU A 477 2.01 -22.55 -12.85
CA GLU A 477 3.24 -22.27 -12.06
C GLU A 477 4.53 -22.70 -12.79
N ASN A 478 4.57 -23.95 -13.25
CA ASN A 478 5.74 -24.54 -13.89
C ASN A 478 6.14 -23.82 -15.18
N VAL A 479 5.15 -23.33 -15.94
CA VAL A 479 5.36 -22.62 -17.21
C VAL A 479 5.76 -21.17 -16.95
N ALA A 480 5.17 -20.55 -15.92
CA ALA A 480 5.52 -19.20 -15.45
C ALA A 480 6.98 -19.15 -14.97
N ARG A 481 7.38 -20.05 -14.05
CA ARG A 481 8.75 -20.14 -13.52
C ARG A 481 9.77 -20.40 -14.63
N ALA A 482 9.52 -21.38 -15.51
CA ALA A 482 10.43 -21.69 -16.61
C ALA A 482 10.58 -20.54 -17.63
N SER A 483 9.53 -19.73 -17.81
CA SER A 483 9.57 -18.57 -18.70
C SER A 483 10.30 -17.38 -18.06
N LEU A 484 10.07 -17.13 -16.77
CA LEU A 484 10.81 -16.14 -16.00
C LEU A 484 12.30 -16.46 -15.95
N GLU A 485 12.70 -17.70 -15.69
CA GLU A 485 14.11 -18.12 -15.72
C GLU A 485 14.78 -17.83 -17.07
N LYS A 486 14.08 -18.11 -18.18
CA LYS A 486 14.59 -17.85 -19.55
C LYS A 486 14.62 -16.37 -19.93
N CYS A 487 13.94 -15.51 -19.18
CA CYS A 487 13.87 -14.07 -19.40
C CYS A 487 14.63 -13.27 -18.34
N GLY A 488 15.47 -13.92 -17.54
CA GLY A 488 16.22 -13.24 -16.48
C GLY A 488 15.31 -12.62 -15.41
N TRP A 489 14.16 -13.24 -15.15
CA TRP A 489 13.13 -12.79 -14.20
C TRP A 489 12.45 -11.45 -14.57
N ASN A 490 12.37 -11.12 -15.85
CA ASN A 490 11.56 -10.00 -16.35
C ASN A 490 10.15 -10.48 -16.76
N VAL A 491 9.11 -9.91 -16.14
CA VAL A 491 7.70 -10.29 -16.36
C VAL A 491 7.23 -9.94 -17.77
N ASP A 492 7.58 -8.76 -18.30
CA ASP A 492 7.10 -8.32 -19.61
C ASP A 492 7.68 -9.20 -20.74
N ASP A 493 8.98 -9.53 -20.64
CA ASP A 493 9.65 -10.42 -21.59
C ASP A 493 9.11 -11.86 -21.49
N ALA A 494 8.80 -12.32 -20.26
CA ALA A 494 8.18 -13.62 -20.04
C ALA A 494 6.77 -13.68 -20.64
N LEU A 495 5.96 -12.64 -20.45
CA LEU A 495 4.62 -12.53 -21.03
C LEU A 495 4.65 -12.51 -22.56
N GLN A 496 5.55 -11.74 -23.17
CA GLN A 496 5.70 -11.73 -24.62
C GLN A 496 6.03 -13.12 -25.18
N LYS A 497 6.91 -13.89 -24.51
CA LYS A 497 7.22 -15.27 -24.91
C LYS A 497 6.08 -16.26 -24.66
N LEU A 498 5.30 -16.06 -23.60
CA LEU A 498 4.17 -16.91 -23.27
C LEU A 498 3.00 -16.72 -24.24
N ILE A 499 2.68 -15.46 -24.55
CA ILE A 499 1.64 -15.10 -25.51
C ILE A 499 2.06 -15.50 -26.93
N GLY A 500 3.32 -15.28 -27.31
CA GLY A 500 3.82 -15.66 -28.64
C GLY A 500 3.96 -17.17 -28.89
N ARG A 501 3.71 -18.01 -27.88
CA ARG A 501 3.71 -19.49 -27.98
C ARG A 501 2.32 -20.11 -28.03
N GLN A 502 1.28 -19.33 -27.73
CA GLN A 502 -0.12 -19.70 -27.96
C GLN A 502 -0.49 -19.41 -29.41
#